data_AF-A0A2I0I8T3-F1
#
_entry.id   AF-A0A2I0I8T3-F1
#
_cell.length_a   1.000
_cell.length_b   1.000
_cell.length_c   1.000
_cell.angle_alpha   90.00
_cell.angle_beta   90.00
_cell.angle_gamma   90.00
#
_symmetry.space_group_name_H-M   'P 1'
#
loop_
_entity.id
_entity.type
_entity.pdbx_description
1 polymer ?
#
loop_
_entity_poly.entity_id
_entity_poly.type
_entity_poly.pdbx_seq_one_letter_code
_entity_poly.pdbx_strand_id
1 'polypeptide(L)' 'MEVDWSHLPPELLETISSKLPIYSDYLRFRAVCRSFLSSVPRTPRHMPPQLPWLLLSADTSSFFNPQDRR' A
#
# COMPACT_ATOMS: atom_id res chain seq x y z
N MET A 1 1.47 12.37 24.20
CA MET A 1 1.06 13.17 23.04
C MET A 1 1.17 12.27 21.82
N GLU A 2 0.06 11.92 21.19
CA GLU A 2 0.10 11.24 19.89
C GLU A 2 0.48 12.26 18.81
N VAL A 3 1.41 11.87 17.94
CA VAL A 3 1.80 12.68 16.79
C VAL A 3 0.78 12.42 15.68
N ASP A 4 0.14 13.48 15.19
CA ASP A 4 -0.80 13.38 14.09
C ASP A 4 -0.07 13.32 12.75
N TRP A 5 0.08 12.11 12.23
CA TRP A 5 0.70 11.86 10.93
C TRP A 5 -0.20 12.26 9.74
N SER A 6 -1.48 12.58 9.96
CA SER A 6 -2.41 12.93 8.88
C SER A 6 -2.08 14.25 8.18
N HIS A 7 -1.34 15.13 8.86
CA HIS A 7 -0.86 16.42 8.38
C HIS A 7 0.53 16.38 7.72
N LEU A 8 1.06 15.19 7.44
CA LEU A 8 2.35 15.07 6.75
C LEU A 8 2.29 15.71 5.35
N PRO A 9 3.30 16.50 4.95
CA PRO A 9 3.41 17.03 3.59
C PRO A 9 3.27 15.94 2.51
N PRO A 10 2.52 16.19 1.41
CA PRO A 10 2.35 15.24 0.33
C PRO A 10 3.66 14.70 -0.26
N GLU A 11 4.70 15.53 -0.32
CA GLU A 11 6.01 15.20 -0.87
C GLU A 11 6.72 14.12 -0.04
N LEU A 12 6.53 14.17 1.28
CA LEU A 12 7.05 13.15 2.19
C LEU A 12 6.28 11.86 2.07
N LEU A 13 4.95 11.92 1.93
CA LEU A 13 4.11 10.75 1.68
C LEU A 13 4.51 10.04 0.38
N GLU A 14 4.74 10.79 -0.68
CA GLU A 14 5.22 10.25 -1.95
C GLU A 14 6.60 9.61 -1.79
N THR A 15 7.53 10.31 -1.11
CA THR A 15 8.88 9.81 -0.84
C THR A 15 8.86 8.49 -0.07
N ILE A 16 8.08 8.40 1.02
CA ILE A 16 7.92 7.18 1.81
C ILE A 16 7.34 6.07 0.93
N SER A 17 6.28 6.37 0.17
CA SER A 17 5.62 5.38 -0.69
C SER A 17 6.56 4.79 -1.76
N SER A 18 7.53 5.59 -2.25
CA SER A 18 8.54 5.15 -3.21
C SER A 18 9.58 4.18 -2.63
N LYS A 19 9.70 4.13 -1.29
CA LYS A 19 10.65 3.29 -0.58
C LYS A 19 10.05 1.98 -0.09
N LEU A 20 8.73 1.81 -0.19
CA LEU A 20 8.06 0.56 0.17
C LEU A 20 8.41 -0.51 -0.88
N PRO A 21 9.02 -1.64 -0.49
CA PRO A 21 9.42 -2.69 -1.43
C PRO A 21 8.30 -3.69 -1.72
N ILE A 22 7.31 -3.79 -0.82
CA ILE A 22 6.21 -4.76 -0.91
C ILE A 22 4.93 -4.05 -1.33
N TYR A 23 4.27 -4.58 -2.36
CA TYR A 23 3.04 -3.98 -2.91
C TYR A 23 1.89 -3.92 -1.91
N SER A 24 1.73 -4.94 -1.05
CA SER A 24 0.70 -4.93 -0.01
C SER A 24 0.89 -3.79 0.99
N ASP A 25 2.14 -3.45 1.30
CA ASP A 25 2.45 -2.38 2.25
C ASP A 25 2.20 -1.02 1.63
N TYR A 26 2.49 -0.88 0.33
CA TYR A 26 2.10 0.28 -0.47
C TYR A 26 0.58 0.51 -0.42
N LEU A 27 -0.22 -0.55 -0.59
CA LEU A 27 -1.68 -0.43 -0.50
C LEU A 27 -2.16 -0.06 0.90
N ARG A 28 -1.61 -0.69 1.95
CA ARG A 28 -1.94 -0.37 3.35
C ARG A 28 -1.59 1.07 3.69
N PHE A 29 -0.42 1.54 3.24
CA PHE A 29 0.01 2.92 3.41
C PHE A 29 -0.97 3.92 2.78
N ARG A 30 -1.45 3.63 1.57
CA ARG A 30 -2.48 4.45 0.90
C ARG A 30 -3.83 4.46 1.62
N ALA A 31 -4.13 3.41 2.37
CA ALA A 31 -5.43 3.22 3.03
C ALA A 31 -5.51 3.83 4.44
N VAL A 32 -4.45 4.47 4.94
CA VAL A 32 -4.41 5.06 6.30
C VAL A 32 -5.49 6.11 6.50
N CYS A 33 -5.55 7.11 5.61
CA CYS A 33 -6.55 8.17 5.63
C CYS A 33 -6.68 8.82 4.25
N ARG A 34 -7.61 9.78 4.11
CA ARG A 34 -7.88 10.43 2.82
C ARG A 34 -6.70 11.23 2.28
N SER A 35 -5.91 11.89 3.15
CA SER A 35 -4.73 12.65 2.70
C SER A 35 -3.68 11.71 2.09
N PHE A 36 -3.38 10.59 2.75
CA PHE A 36 -2.45 9.57 2.23
C PHE A 36 -2.95 8.99 0.90
N LEU A 37 -4.25 8.68 0.82
CA LEU A 37 -4.85 8.14 -0.40
C LEU A 37 -4.73 9.10 -1.59
N SER A 38 -4.89 10.41 -1.35
CA SER A 38 -4.79 11.46 -2.37
C SER A 38 -3.36 11.84 -2.74
N SER A 39 -2.42 11.79 -1.79
CA SER A 39 -1.02 12.17 -2.01
C SER A 39 -0.22 11.08 -2.72
N VAL A 40 -0.64 9.82 -2.61
CA VAL A 40 0.12 8.68 -3.14
C VAL A 40 -0.54 8.13 -4.41
N PRO A 41 0.23 7.95 -5.51
CA PRO A 41 -0.27 7.41 -6.77
C PRO A 41 -1.03 6.08 -6.60
N ARG A 42 -2.00 5.81 -7.47
CA ARG A 42 -2.76 4.55 -7.45
C ARG A 42 -1.87 3.33 -7.74
N THR A 43 -0.90 3.51 -8.62
CA THR A 43 0.03 2.47 -9.03
C THR A 43 1.46 2.91 -8.69
N PRO A 44 2.22 2.12 -7.93
CA PRO A 44 3.62 2.43 -7.64
C PRO A 44 4.42 2.46 -8.94
N ARG A 45 5.14 3.55 -9.18
CA ARG A 45 5.97 3.74 -10.40
C ARG A 45 7.28 2.95 -10.34
N HIS A 46 7.74 2.63 -9.13
CA HIS A 46 9.00 1.93 -8.88
C HIS A 46 8.86 0.41 -8.86
N MET A 47 7.65 -0.13 -8.99
CA MET A 47 7.38 -1.57 -9.00
C MET A 47 6.90 -2.03 -10.36
N PRO A 48 7.17 -3.30 -10.72
CA PRO A 48 6.56 -3.88 -11.90
C PRO A 48 5.03 -3.88 -11.76
N PRO A 49 4.28 -3.69 -12.87
CA PRO A 49 2.83 -3.78 -12.87
C PRO A 49 2.39 -5.11 -12.26
N GLN A 50 1.59 -5.03 -11.20
CA GLN A 50 0.99 -6.24 -10.61
C GLN A 50 -0.17 -6.67 -11.51
N LEU A 51 -0.22 -7.97 -11.81
CA LEU A 51 -1.39 -8.54 -12.46
C LEU A 51 -2.61 -8.35 -11.55
N PRO A 52 -3.81 -8.14 -12.12
CA PRO A 52 -5.04 -8.18 -11.36
C PRO A 52 -5.07 -9.45 -10.51
N TRP A 53 -5.32 -9.29 -9.21
CA TRP A 53 -5.35 -10.41 -8.26
C TRP A 53 -6.41 -11.46 -8.64
N LEU A 54 -7.41 -11.05 -9.42
CA LEU A 54 -8.44 -11.93 -9.99
C LEU A 54 -7.89 -12.93 -11.03
N LEU A 55 -6.73 -12.66 -11.64
CA LEU A 55 -6.09 -13.54 -12.62
C LEU A 55 -5.08 -14.52 -12.00
N LEU A 56 -4.77 -14.36 -10.71
CA LEU A 56 -4.02 -15.36 -9.96
C LEU A 56 -5.00 -16.47 -9.59
N SER A 57 -5.15 -17.47 -10.46
CA SER A 57 -5.91 -18.69 -10.16
C SER A 57 -5.50 -19.21 -8.78
N ALA A 58 -6.49 -19.43 -7.92
CA ALA A 58 -6.32 -19.83 -6.53
C ALA A 58 -5.76 -21.26 -6.40
N ASP A 59 -4.49 -21.44 -6.74
CA ASP A 59 -3.66 -22.54 -6.20
C ASP A 59 -2.76 -22.03 -5.06
N THR A 60 -2.97 -20.78 -4.63
CA THR A 60 -2.24 -20.12 -3.55
C THR A 60 -2.88 -20.41 -2.19
N SER A 61 -2.92 -21.69 -1.82
CA SER A 61 -3.25 -22.11 -0.44
C SER A 61 -2.33 -21.53 0.64
N SER A 62 -1.27 -20.80 0.26
CA SER A 62 -0.27 -20.22 1.18
C SER A 62 -0.17 -18.68 1.19
N PHE A 63 -0.72 -17.94 0.21
CA PHE A 63 -0.44 -16.49 0.10
C PHE A 63 -1.53 -15.58 0.67
N PHE A 64 -2.77 -16.07 0.77
CA PHE A 64 -3.87 -15.35 1.40
C PHE A 64 -4.52 -16.25 2.44
N ASN A 65 -3.96 -16.29 3.65
CA ASN A 65 -4.71 -16.78 4.80
C ASN A 65 -5.45 -15.59 5.42
N PRO A 66 -6.80 -15.51 5.33
CA PRO A 66 -7.58 -14.44 5.93
C PRO A 66 -7.46 -14.40 7.47
N GLN A 67 -6.88 -15.44 8.08
CA GLN A 67 -6.65 -15.55 9.52
C GLN A 67 -5.40 -14.79 10.02
N ASP A 68 -4.53 -14.29 9.13
CA ASP A 68 -3.32 -13.52 9.51
C ASP A 68 -3.62 -12.01 9.74
N ARG A 69 -4.89 -11.69 10.03
CA ARG A 69 -5.35 -10.38 10.51
C ARG A 69 -5.81 -10.49 11.97
N ARG A 70 -4.88 -10.77 12.88
CA ARG A 70 -5.08 -10.46 14.30
C ARG A 70 -4.04 -9.47 14.77
#